data_AF-A0A7S0SUI0-F1
#
_entry.id   AF-A0A7S0SUI0-F1
#
_cell.length_a   1.000
_cell.length_b   1.000
_cell.length_c   1.000
_cell.angle_alpha   90.00
_cell.angle_beta   90.00
_cell.angle_gamma   90.00
#
_symmetry.space_group_name_H-M   'P 1'
#
loop_
_entity.id
_entity.type
_entity.pdbx_description
1 polymer ?
#
loop_
_entity_poly.entity_id
_entity_poly.type
_entity_poly.pdbx_seq_one_letter_code
_entity_poly.pdbx_strand_id
1 'polypeptide(L)'
;DYFTKKSIVDLDISYNTNGWGPVSGERIPVFGEIPYAHFDKKDKIGRPSDFTQSNQYVKFQQKGYRKDDGNVANAEFAYRHDALEDSTFQLVDNTAKTTRPNKKNWNTGRNQTGGRFGNRPNTGYNKGKTQELQVLFNSGKGPRKTGASGGSFAKGRTGPGKITRRINKADRAPSLAVSSDWVIVEEFDLSQLLKLQANAPQVEDLLWSGHLDAYDESFERTSTNKPKTLKKVDNKIFYSVTTKDDPVMENFLVDDIGDIYTTDIILAHLVVAPRSIYSWDIVIEKTDGKIFLDKRENSDFDLLTVSETAQEPPVESEDFDEFNYPGKLSIEATAINQNFSQQILQNKPEKRKKFEPNPFFAEDDEGEPASVAYRYRKFKLGDIRLVVRTELHGWTNRGDQELFFTTYALNEWDSRFSGGMNWRQKLDSQRSAVLGTEIKNNSCKLAKWAAQSVLAGADLMKIGYVSRQAPTNPLEHVVLGTQSFKPKEFSTQINLNSINIWGIIKMFCELLSKKEDGKYVLIKDPNKSTVRLYSVPLDTFESEDKDSDNENNSGDKDDDDDM
;
A
#
# COMPACT_ATOMS: atom_id res chain seq x y z
N ASP A 1 6.76 40.21 24.11
CA ASP A 1 7.86 39.91 25.04
C ASP A 1 7.62 38.66 25.89
N TYR A 2 7.58 37.48 25.27
CA TYR A 2 7.42 36.19 25.97
C TYR A 2 8.29 35.07 25.36
N PHE A 3 9.56 35.36 25.07
CA PHE A 3 10.54 34.32 24.75
C PHE A 3 11.87 34.60 25.44
N THR A 4 11.97 34.19 26.69
CA THR A 4 13.27 33.94 27.32
C THR A 4 13.82 32.63 26.74
N LYS A 5 14.85 32.75 25.90
CA LYS A 5 15.68 31.63 25.44
C LYS A 5 16.14 30.83 26.66
N LYS A 6 15.75 29.55 26.75
CA LYS A 6 16.42 28.62 27.68
C LYS A 6 17.85 28.41 27.15
N SER A 7 18.78 29.03 27.86
CA SER A 7 20.22 28.86 27.72
C SER A 7 20.63 27.41 28.03
N ILE A 8 21.70 26.92 27.41
CA ILE A 8 22.35 25.61 27.63
C ILE A 8 22.85 25.39 29.09
N VAL A 9 22.68 26.39 29.96
CA VAL A 9 23.37 26.49 31.25
C VAL A 9 22.61 25.82 32.42
N ASP A 10 21.38 25.35 32.24
CA ASP A 10 20.63 24.70 33.34
C ASP A 10 20.19 23.27 32.97
N LEU A 11 21.15 22.40 32.66
CA LEU A 11 20.92 20.96 32.74
C LEU A 11 20.86 20.57 34.22
N ASP A 12 19.70 20.09 34.67
CA ASP A 12 19.46 19.63 36.03
C ASP A 12 20.18 18.29 36.26
N ILE A 13 21.46 18.36 36.63
CA ILE A 13 22.34 17.21 36.87
C ILE A 13 22.34 16.92 38.37
N SER A 14 21.95 15.69 38.75
CA SER A 14 22.02 15.24 40.14
C SER A 14 23.46 15.07 40.61
N TYR A 15 23.79 15.65 41.76
CA TYR A 15 25.13 15.64 42.33
C TYR A 15 25.22 14.67 43.51
N ASN A 16 25.98 13.58 43.35
CA ASN A 16 26.22 12.59 44.40
C ASN A 16 27.60 12.80 45.06
N THR A 17 27.62 13.23 46.31
CA THR A 17 28.86 13.48 47.08
C THR A 17 29.55 12.20 47.55
N ASN A 18 28.82 11.09 47.66
CA ASN A 18 29.28 9.86 48.31
C ASN A 18 29.72 8.77 47.31
N GLY A 19 29.72 9.07 46.01
CA GLY A 19 30.19 8.16 44.97
C GLY A 19 29.66 8.52 43.59
N TRP A 20 29.95 7.65 42.63
CA TRP A 20 29.36 7.73 41.29
C TRP A 20 28.06 6.93 41.22
N GLY A 21 27.01 7.52 40.65
CA GLY A 21 25.69 6.90 40.48
C GLY A 21 24.56 7.68 41.18
N PRO A 22 23.32 7.14 41.16
CA PRO A 22 22.14 7.82 41.70
C PRO A 22 22.25 8.05 43.21
N VAL A 23 21.75 9.19 43.69
CA VAL A 23 21.67 9.47 45.12
C VAL A 23 20.62 8.55 45.75
N SER A 24 20.99 7.85 46.83
CA SER A 24 20.08 6.93 47.51
C SER A 24 18.87 7.68 48.08
N GLY A 25 17.67 7.31 47.65
CA GLY A 25 16.41 7.92 48.10
C GLY A 25 15.90 9.07 47.24
N GLU A 26 16.66 9.51 46.23
CA GLU A 26 16.20 10.48 45.25
C GLU A 26 15.22 9.82 44.27
N ARG A 27 14.03 10.41 44.11
CA ARG A 27 13.00 9.91 43.20
C ARG A 27 13.17 10.59 41.85
N ILE A 28 13.10 9.80 40.78
CA ILE A 28 13.12 10.32 39.42
C ILE A 28 11.79 11.06 39.18
N PRO A 29 11.79 12.36 38.81
CA PRO A 29 10.57 13.16 38.67
C PRO A 29 9.50 12.55 37.77
N VAL A 30 9.93 11.83 36.72
CA VAL A 30 9.06 11.15 35.74
C VAL A 30 8.13 10.11 36.38
N PHE A 31 8.54 9.47 37.49
CA PHE A 31 7.74 8.45 38.17
C PHE A 31 6.91 9.00 39.35
N GLY A 32 7.12 10.26 39.74
CA GLY A 32 6.32 10.96 40.75
C GLY A 32 6.17 10.20 42.08
N GLU A 33 4.94 10.17 42.61
CA GLU A 33 4.56 9.44 43.83
C GLU A 33 3.97 8.05 43.56
N ILE A 34 4.04 7.55 42.32
CA ILE A 34 3.39 6.30 41.94
C ILE A 34 4.30 5.12 42.35
N PRO A 35 3.76 4.08 43.03
CA PRO A 35 4.52 2.87 43.30
C PRO A 35 5.05 2.23 42.02
N TYR A 36 6.31 1.79 42.03
CA TYR A 36 6.91 1.20 40.83
C TYR A 36 6.38 -0.22 40.60
N ALA A 37 5.90 -0.48 39.38
CA ALA A 37 5.59 -1.82 38.91
C ALA A 37 6.17 -2.04 37.52
N HIS A 38 6.88 -3.15 37.35
CA HIS A 38 7.48 -3.50 36.06
C HIS A 38 6.40 -3.84 35.02
N PHE A 39 6.56 -3.38 33.78
CA PHE A 39 5.70 -3.71 32.63
C PHE A 39 6.48 -3.71 31.32
N ASP A 40 6.05 -4.53 30.36
CA ASP A 40 6.55 -4.51 28.99
C ASP A 40 5.45 -3.99 28.05
N LYS A 41 5.78 -3.05 27.16
CA LYS A 41 4.86 -2.54 26.13
C LYS A 41 4.49 -3.60 25.09
N LYS A 42 5.25 -4.69 25.00
CA LYS A 42 5.02 -5.83 24.09
C LYS A 42 4.04 -6.86 24.66
N ASP A 43 3.66 -6.74 25.94
CA ASP A 43 2.73 -7.67 26.57
C ASP A 43 1.35 -7.65 25.89
N LYS A 44 0.74 -8.83 25.73
CA LYS A 44 -0.61 -8.92 25.17
C LYS A 44 -1.63 -8.25 26.08
N ILE A 45 -2.35 -7.29 25.53
CA ILE A 45 -3.46 -6.59 26.19
C ILE A 45 -4.83 -7.24 25.90
N GLY A 46 -5.85 -6.89 26.69
CA GLY A 46 -7.25 -7.26 26.40
C GLY A 46 -7.75 -8.58 27.02
N ARG A 47 -7.27 -8.95 28.21
CA ARG A 47 -7.80 -10.11 28.94
C ARG A 47 -9.16 -9.78 29.60
N PRO A 48 -10.26 -10.49 29.29
CA PRO A 48 -11.52 -10.31 29.98
C PRO A 48 -11.46 -10.85 31.42
N SER A 49 -12.13 -10.16 32.34
CA SER A 49 -12.36 -10.64 33.71
C SER A 49 -13.81 -11.09 33.84
N ASP A 50 -14.04 -12.30 34.38
CA ASP A 50 -15.36 -12.89 34.51
C ASP A 50 -15.49 -13.57 35.87
N PHE A 51 -16.43 -13.09 36.70
CA PHE A 51 -16.68 -13.59 38.04
C PHE A 51 -17.52 -14.88 38.07
N THR A 52 -18.04 -15.32 36.91
CA THR A 52 -18.88 -16.53 36.78
C THR A 52 -18.12 -17.75 36.21
N GLN A 53 -16.87 -17.57 35.79
CA GLN A 53 -16.12 -18.61 35.08
C GLN A 53 -15.62 -19.75 35.98
N SER A 54 -15.68 -20.97 35.43
CA SER A 54 -15.12 -22.17 36.09
C SER A 54 -13.60 -22.24 35.94
N ASN A 55 -12.90 -22.68 36.99
CA ASN A 55 -11.43 -22.74 37.10
C ASN A 55 -10.71 -23.52 35.98
N GLN A 56 -11.42 -24.33 35.18
CA GLN A 56 -10.82 -25.09 34.07
C GLN A 56 -10.63 -24.26 32.78
N TYR A 57 -11.53 -23.32 32.48
CA TYR A 57 -11.42 -22.46 31.29
C TYR A 57 -10.28 -21.45 31.40
N VAL A 58 -9.99 -20.99 32.63
CA VAL A 58 -8.95 -20.01 32.93
C VAL A 58 -7.54 -20.52 32.59
N LYS A 59 -7.27 -21.83 32.74
CA LYS A 59 -5.92 -22.40 32.53
C LYS A 59 -5.47 -22.40 31.07
N PHE A 60 -6.40 -22.49 30.12
CA PHE A 60 -6.07 -22.46 28.68
C PHE A 60 -5.84 -21.04 28.17
N GLN A 61 -6.57 -20.05 28.67
CA GLN A 61 -6.37 -18.64 28.31
C GLN A 61 -5.13 -18.04 28.98
N GLN A 62 -4.76 -18.47 30.20
CA GLN A 62 -3.63 -17.90 30.93
C GLN A 62 -2.27 -18.07 30.26
N LYS A 63 -2.06 -19.10 29.43
CA LYS A 63 -0.74 -19.31 28.79
C LYS A 63 -0.32 -18.19 27.84
N GLY A 64 -1.27 -17.46 27.25
CA GLY A 64 -0.96 -16.37 26.32
C GLY A 64 -0.74 -15.00 26.98
N TYR A 65 -1.12 -14.85 28.25
CA TYR A 65 -1.10 -13.58 28.98
C TYR A 65 -0.20 -13.63 30.23
N ARG A 66 0.62 -14.68 30.37
CA ARG A 66 1.64 -14.76 31.43
C ARG A 66 2.90 -14.06 30.93
N LYS A 67 3.38 -13.08 31.69
CA LYS A 67 4.73 -12.51 31.56
C LYS A 67 5.75 -13.66 31.67
N ASP A 68 6.71 -13.69 30.74
CA ASP A 68 7.80 -14.67 30.72
C ASP A 68 8.94 -14.27 31.68
N ASP A 69 8.91 -13.04 32.20
CA ASP A 69 9.86 -12.58 33.20
C ASP A 69 9.59 -13.22 34.56
N GLY A 70 10.62 -13.89 35.07
CA GLY A 70 10.60 -14.65 36.31
C GLY A 70 9.92 -13.92 37.48
N ASN A 71 8.74 -14.44 37.85
CA ASN A 71 8.13 -14.32 39.17
C ASN A 71 7.88 -12.91 39.75
N VAL A 72 7.98 -11.82 38.97
CA VAL A 72 7.61 -10.46 39.43
C VAL A 72 6.10 -10.28 39.28
N ALA A 73 5.35 -10.80 40.25
CA ALA A 73 3.92 -10.49 40.37
C ALA A 73 3.75 -9.05 40.89
N ASN A 74 3.06 -8.19 40.14
CA ASN A 74 2.71 -6.83 40.56
C ASN A 74 1.70 -6.88 41.72
N ALA A 75 2.19 -7.09 42.94
CA ALA A 75 1.35 -7.18 44.14
C ALA A 75 0.85 -5.81 44.63
N GLU A 76 1.57 -4.74 44.28
CA GLU A 76 1.31 -3.38 44.80
C GLU A 76 0.05 -2.73 44.21
N PHE A 77 -0.36 -3.15 43.01
CA PHE A 77 -1.60 -2.73 42.36
C PHE A 77 -2.70 -3.80 42.36
N ALA A 78 -2.55 -4.86 43.17
CA ALA A 78 -3.50 -5.96 43.23
C ALA A 78 -4.53 -5.74 44.34
N TYR A 79 -5.81 -5.67 43.98
CA TYR A 79 -6.90 -5.73 44.96
C TYR A 79 -7.09 -7.18 45.42
N ARG A 80 -7.03 -7.43 46.74
CA ARG A 80 -7.34 -8.72 47.35
C ARG A 80 -8.71 -8.65 47.97
N HIS A 81 -9.64 -9.40 47.39
CA HIS A 81 -10.99 -9.53 47.91
C HIS A 81 -11.00 -10.49 49.11
N ASP A 82 -11.59 -10.06 50.23
CA ASP A 82 -11.80 -10.93 51.39
C ASP A 82 -13.03 -11.81 51.16
N ALA A 83 -12.80 -13.04 50.72
CA ALA A 83 -13.87 -14.01 50.46
C ALA A 83 -14.61 -14.46 51.73
N LEU A 84 -14.07 -14.22 52.93
CA LEU A 84 -14.72 -14.60 54.17
C LEU A 84 -15.84 -13.63 54.53
N GLU A 85 -15.63 -12.32 54.38
CA GLU A 85 -16.68 -11.31 54.64
C GLU A 85 -17.86 -11.45 53.67
N ASP A 86 -17.59 -11.69 52.39
CA ASP A 86 -18.64 -11.70 51.36
C ASP A 86 -19.62 -12.88 51.50
N SER A 87 -19.16 -14.00 52.07
CA SER A 87 -20.00 -15.16 52.38
C SER A 87 -21.01 -14.92 53.51
N THR A 88 -20.87 -13.82 54.26
CA THR A 88 -21.78 -13.46 55.36
C THR A 88 -23.00 -12.65 54.89
N PHE A 89 -22.98 -12.14 53.66
CA PHE A 89 -24.10 -11.37 53.12
C PHE A 89 -25.17 -12.31 52.53
N GLN A 90 -26.40 -12.17 53.02
CA GLN A 90 -27.59 -12.78 52.43
C GLN A 90 -28.46 -11.68 51.81
N LEU A 91 -28.90 -11.88 50.56
CA LEU A 91 -29.79 -10.96 49.88
C LEU A 91 -31.21 -11.09 50.47
N VAL A 92 -31.72 -10.02 51.07
CA VAL A 92 -33.10 -9.96 51.57
C VAL A 92 -34.05 -9.75 50.40
N ASP A 93 -34.93 -10.72 50.15
CA ASP A 93 -35.92 -10.67 49.07
C ASP A 93 -37.10 -9.74 49.46
N ASN A 94 -37.22 -8.60 48.79
CA ASN A 94 -38.34 -7.66 48.94
C ASN A 94 -39.44 -7.84 47.88
N THR A 95 -39.44 -8.97 47.15
CA THR A 95 -40.49 -9.21 46.15
C THR A 95 -41.72 -9.86 46.76
N ALA A 96 -42.83 -9.12 46.77
CA ALA A 96 -44.14 -9.62 47.17
C ALA A 96 -44.54 -10.80 46.25
N LYS A 97 -44.82 -11.95 46.88
CA LYS A 97 -45.22 -13.22 46.24
C LYS A 97 -46.28 -13.01 45.16
N THR A 98 -45.90 -13.22 43.90
CA THR A 98 -46.84 -13.60 42.85
C THR A 98 -46.62 -15.07 42.49
N THR A 99 -47.50 -15.91 43.02
CA THR A 99 -47.66 -17.33 42.73
C THR A 99 -47.83 -17.55 41.22
N ARG A 100 -46.82 -18.15 40.57
CA ARG A 100 -46.95 -18.74 39.23
C ARG A 100 -47.36 -20.23 39.35
N PRO A 101 -48.29 -20.74 38.53
CA PRO A 101 -48.75 -22.11 38.65
C PRO A 101 -47.71 -23.11 38.14
N ASN A 102 -47.61 -24.17 38.94
CA ASN A 102 -46.71 -25.31 38.85
C ASN A 102 -46.99 -26.17 37.60
N LYS A 103 -46.01 -26.35 36.71
CA LYS A 103 -45.98 -27.48 35.76
C LYS A 103 -44.70 -28.30 35.93
N LYS A 104 -44.80 -29.23 36.88
CA LYS A 104 -44.18 -30.56 36.98
C LYS A 104 -43.07 -30.91 35.98
N ASN A 105 -41.88 -31.10 36.56
CA ASN A 105 -40.89 -32.10 36.16
C ASN A 105 -41.52 -33.50 35.99
N TRP A 106 -41.03 -34.29 35.03
CA TRP A 106 -40.70 -35.69 35.34
C TRP A 106 -39.55 -36.22 34.50
N ASN A 107 -38.69 -36.93 35.21
CA ASN A 107 -37.39 -37.48 34.87
C ASN A 107 -37.55 -38.92 34.37
N THR A 108 -36.57 -39.43 33.61
CA THR A 108 -36.14 -40.85 33.56
C THR A 108 -37.16 -41.97 33.21
N GLY A 109 -36.87 -42.70 32.13
CA GLY A 109 -36.52 -44.14 32.25
C GLY A 109 -37.56 -45.22 31.90
N ARG A 110 -37.10 -46.11 31.01
CA ARG A 110 -37.17 -47.60 31.07
C ARG A 110 -38.36 -48.39 30.47
N ASN A 111 -37.94 -49.52 29.86
CA ASN A 111 -38.63 -50.75 29.42
C ASN A 111 -39.28 -50.74 28.02
N GLN A 112 -38.79 -51.56 27.07
CA GLN A 112 -39.00 -53.03 26.94
C GLN A 112 -40.51 -53.35 26.93
N THR A 113 -41.15 -54.03 25.97
CA THR A 113 -40.79 -55.28 25.28
C THR A 113 -41.88 -55.66 24.26
N GLY A 114 -41.55 -56.46 23.23
CA GLY A 114 -42.44 -57.44 22.56
C GLY A 114 -43.17 -56.94 21.30
N GLY A 115 -42.82 -57.35 20.08
CA GLY A 115 -43.19 -58.64 19.45
C GLY A 115 -44.41 -58.38 18.53
N ARG A 116 -44.58 -58.84 17.28
CA ARG A 116 -44.28 -60.12 16.64
C ARG A 116 -44.80 -60.06 15.17
N PHE A 117 -44.06 -60.67 14.23
CA PHE A 117 -44.47 -61.39 12.99
C PHE A 117 -45.28 -60.74 11.84
N GLY A 118 -44.86 -61.09 10.60
CA GLY A 118 -45.71 -61.16 9.39
C GLY A 118 -45.06 -60.59 8.11
N ASN A 119 -44.08 -61.25 7.50
CA ASN A 119 -44.23 -62.12 6.31
C ASN A 119 -44.90 -61.48 5.06
N ARG A 120 -44.08 -61.15 4.03
CA ARG A 120 -44.15 -61.43 2.55
C ARG A 120 -45.52 -61.77 1.89
N PRO A 121 -45.72 -61.67 0.54
CA PRO A 121 -44.82 -61.27 -0.56
C PRO A 121 -45.44 -60.52 -1.79
N ASN A 122 -44.56 -59.98 -2.65
CA ASN A 122 -44.52 -60.09 -4.13
C ASN A 122 -45.82 -60.13 -4.97
N THR A 123 -46.05 -59.12 -5.83
CA THR A 123 -46.53 -59.22 -7.23
C THR A 123 -46.33 -57.82 -7.84
N GLY A 124 -45.76 -57.54 -9.01
CA GLY A 124 -45.51 -58.30 -10.22
C GLY A 124 -46.01 -57.44 -11.39
N TYR A 125 -45.11 -57.16 -12.36
CA TYR A 125 -45.41 -56.75 -13.75
C TYR A 125 -46.10 -55.40 -14.00
N ASN A 126 -46.06 -54.75 -15.16
CA ASN A 126 -45.16 -54.61 -16.33
C ASN A 126 -46.00 -53.82 -17.36
N LYS A 127 -45.35 -53.01 -18.23
CA LYS A 127 -45.89 -52.42 -19.49
C LYS A 127 -47.04 -51.40 -19.33
N GLY A 128 -47.14 -50.34 -20.12
CA GLY A 128 -46.43 -49.87 -21.32
C GLY A 128 -46.74 -48.37 -21.51
N LYS A 129 -45.89 -47.61 -22.22
CA LYS A 129 -46.11 -47.16 -23.62
C LYS A 129 -47.37 -46.27 -23.78
N THR A 130 -47.36 -45.06 -24.34
CA THR A 130 -46.42 -44.34 -25.23
C THR A 130 -46.98 -42.94 -25.52
N GLN A 131 -46.09 -42.02 -25.93
CA GLN A 131 -46.30 -40.83 -26.78
C GLN A 131 -47.14 -39.69 -26.18
N GLU A 132 -46.80 -38.41 -26.29
CA GLU A 132 -45.98 -37.60 -27.23
C GLU A 132 -45.87 -36.20 -26.55
N LEU A 133 -44.96 -35.26 -26.77
CA LEU A 133 -44.27 -34.78 -27.97
C LEU A 133 -43.17 -33.76 -27.55
N GLN A 134 -42.25 -33.44 -28.47
CA GLN A 134 -41.16 -32.43 -28.48
C GLN A 134 -39.81 -32.80 -27.81
N VAL A 135 -38.72 -33.25 -28.50
CA VAL A 135 -37.99 -32.75 -29.72
C VAL A 135 -37.37 -31.37 -29.42
N LEU A 136 -36.05 -31.09 -29.37
CA LEU A 136 -34.86 -31.68 -30.01
C LEU A 136 -33.53 -31.30 -29.26
N PHE A 137 -32.67 -32.32 -29.09
CA PHE A 137 -31.19 -32.47 -29.10
C PHE A 137 -30.17 -31.29 -29.09
N ASN A 138 -29.13 -31.39 -28.24
CA ASN A 138 -27.72 -31.78 -28.58
C ASN A 138 -26.86 -31.94 -27.28
N SER A 139 -26.56 -33.15 -26.79
CA SER A 139 -25.38 -34.03 -27.07
C SER A 139 -24.02 -33.45 -26.58
N GLY A 140 -23.14 -34.15 -25.85
CA GLY A 140 -23.11 -35.55 -25.42
C GLY A 140 -22.07 -35.81 -24.31
N LYS A 141 -22.27 -36.93 -23.59
CA LYS A 141 -21.38 -37.53 -22.59
C LYS A 141 -20.87 -38.89 -23.09
N GLY A 142 -19.62 -39.23 -22.77
CA GLY A 142 -19.16 -40.61 -22.56
C GLY A 142 -18.21 -41.17 -23.63
N PRO A 143 -17.33 -42.13 -23.26
CA PRO A 143 -17.82 -43.39 -22.70
C PRO A 143 -17.11 -43.92 -21.44
N ARG A 144 -17.89 -44.68 -20.65
CA ARG A 144 -17.45 -45.57 -19.56
C ARG A 144 -16.85 -46.86 -20.14
N LYS A 145 -15.83 -47.41 -19.49
CA LYS A 145 -15.62 -48.86 -19.41
C LYS A 145 -15.60 -49.32 -17.95
N THR A 146 -16.35 -50.38 -17.74
CA THR A 146 -16.66 -51.13 -16.53
C THR A 146 -15.50 -52.05 -16.12
N GLY A 147 -15.31 -52.24 -14.81
CA GLY A 147 -14.47 -53.30 -14.25
C GLY A 147 -14.43 -53.21 -12.73
N ALA A 148 -15.23 -54.04 -12.06
CA ALA A 148 -15.37 -54.12 -10.62
C ALA A 148 -14.25 -54.94 -9.96
N SER A 149 -13.67 -54.42 -8.89
CA SER A 149 -13.10 -55.15 -7.73
C SER A 149 -12.70 -54.05 -6.72
N GLY A 150 -13.37 -53.86 -5.59
CA GLY A 150 -13.38 -54.78 -4.46
C GLY A 150 -12.24 -54.40 -3.51
N GLY A 151 -12.53 -53.61 -2.47
CA GLY A 151 -11.62 -53.49 -1.32
C GLY A 151 -11.41 -52.10 -0.74
N SER A 152 -11.92 -51.93 0.49
CA SER A 152 -11.29 -51.17 1.57
C SER A 152 -11.41 -49.65 1.56
N PHE A 153 -12.42 -49.20 2.30
CA PHE A 153 -12.43 -47.96 3.07
C PHE A 153 -11.14 -47.82 3.89
N ALA A 154 -10.15 -47.12 3.33
CA ALA A 154 -8.98 -46.65 4.06
C ALA A 154 -9.28 -45.25 4.60
N LYS A 155 -9.57 -45.20 5.91
CA LYS A 155 -9.49 -44.05 6.81
C LYS A 155 -8.52 -42.98 6.29
N GLY A 156 -9.03 -41.76 6.18
CA GLY A 156 -8.25 -40.57 5.89
C GLY A 156 -7.04 -40.45 6.81
N ARG A 157 -5.86 -40.60 6.23
CA ARG A 157 -4.64 -39.99 6.74
C ARG A 157 -4.69 -38.52 6.35
N THR A 158 -5.35 -37.73 7.19
CA THR A 158 -5.18 -36.29 7.21
C THR A 158 -3.71 -36.03 7.56
N GLY A 159 -2.90 -35.67 6.56
CA GLY A 159 -1.53 -35.23 6.79
C GLY A 159 -1.52 -33.99 7.69
N PRO A 160 -0.62 -33.90 8.68
CA PRO A 160 -0.44 -32.69 9.46
C PRO A 160 0.30 -31.69 8.57
N GLY A 161 -0.35 -30.61 8.14
CA GLY A 161 0.33 -29.61 7.30
C GLY A 161 -0.51 -28.60 6.54
N LYS A 162 -1.82 -28.50 6.80
CA LYS A 162 -2.59 -27.32 6.39
C LYS A 162 -3.20 -26.67 7.62
N ILE A 163 -2.32 -26.13 8.45
CA ILE A 163 -2.65 -24.90 9.16
C ILE A 163 -2.99 -23.93 8.04
N THR A 164 -4.28 -23.66 7.86
CA THR A 164 -4.72 -22.43 7.21
C THR A 164 -3.96 -21.33 7.94
N ARG A 165 -2.88 -20.81 7.32
CA ARG A 165 -2.21 -19.61 7.77
C ARG A 165 -3.31 -18.56 7.78
N ARG A 166 -3.94 -18.36 8.94
CA ARG A 166 -4.65 -17.13 9.22
C ARG A 166 -3.53 -16.12 9.19
N ILE A 167 -3.30 -15.52 8.01
CA ILE A 167 -2.55 -14.29 7.89
C ILE A 167 -3.24 -13.37 8.89
N ASN A 168 -2.61 -13.18 10.05
CA ASN A 168 -2.97 -12.08 10.91
C ASN A 168 -2.82 -10.88 10.00
N LYS A 169 -3.95 -10.27 9.63
CA LYS A 169 -3.96 -9.05 8.84
C LYS A 169 -3.26 -8.04 9.74
N ALA A 170 -1.95 -7.89 9.57
CA ALA A 170 -1.18 -6.92 10.33
C ALA A 170 -1.82 -5.57 10.08
N ASP A 171 -2.10 -4.83 11.16
CA ASP A 171 -2.61 -3.48 11.03
C ASP A 171 -1.55 -2.67 10.28
N ARG A 172 -1.98 -2.07 9.17
CA ARG A 172 -1.06 -1.28 8.34
C ARG A 172 -0.86 0.08 8.99
N ALA A 173 0.37 0.57 8.95
CA ALA A 173 0.70 1.89 9.43
C ALA A 173 0.10 2.99 8.52
N PRO A 174 -0.41 4.09 9.11
CA PRO A 174 -0.77 5.27 8.32
C PRO A 174 0.50 5.94 7.79
N SER A 175 0.37 6.66 6.67
CA SER A 175 1.47 7.42 6.07
C SER A 175 1.81 8.67 6.88
N LEU A 176 0.88 9.11 7.72
CA LEU A 176 1.05 10.24 8.62
C LEU A 176 0.30 10.01 9.94
N ALA A 177 0.92 10.43 11.05
CA ALA A 177 0.27 10.49 12.35
C ALA A 177 -0.67 11.71 12.40
N VAL A 178 -1.96 11.45 12.62
CA VAL A 178 -2.97 12.52 12.74
C VAL A 178 -2.88 13.13 14.14
N SER A 179 -2.63 14.43 14.20
CA SER A 179 -2.60 15.18 15.46
C SER A 179 -4.01 15.52 15.96
N SER A 180 -4.13 15.80 17.27
CA SER A 180 -5.42 16.03 17.94
C SER A 180 -6.12 17.35 17.55
N ASP A 181 -5.36 18.30 17.02
CA ASP A 181 -5.80 19.61 16.57
C ASP A 181 -6.31 19.62 15.11
N TRP A 182 -6.17 18.50 14.40
CA TRP A 182 -6.63 18.36 13.01
C TRP A 182 -8.14 18.16 12.94
N VAL A 183 -8.80 18.91 12.06
CA VAL A 183 -10.26 18.86 11.90
C VAL A 183 -10.62 18.13 10.62
N ILE A 184 -11.44 17.08 10.72
CA ILE A 184 -11.98 16.40 9.53
C ILE A 184 -12.99 17.32 8.85
N VAL A 185 -12.71 17.68 7.60
CA VAL A 185 -13.56 18.53 6.76
C VAL A 185 -14.48 17.69 5.88
N GLU A 186 -13.94 16.62 5.29
CA GLU A 186 -14.68 15.69 4.43
C GLU A 186 -14.18 14.26 4.63
N GLU A 187 -15.07 13.29 4.44
CA GLU A 187 -14.74 11.87 4.40
C GLU A 187 -15.40 11.22 3.18
N PHE A 188 -14.61 10.54 2.37
CA PHE A 188 -15.05 9.87 1.15
C PHE A 188 -14.93 8.36 1.30
N ASP A 189 -16.00 7.65 0.94
CA ASP A 189 -15.91 6.22 0.66
C ASP A 189 -15.33 6.03 -0.75
N LEU A 190 -14.23 5.29 -0.86
CA LEU A 190 -13.56 4.99 -2.12
C LEU A 190 -14.48 4.33 -3.15
N SER A 191 -15.53 3.64 -2.71
CA SER A 191 -16.51 3.01 -3.60
C SER A 191 -17.29 4.03 -4.45
N GLN A 192 -17.42 5.27 -3.95
CA GLN A 192 -18.13 6.35 -4.65
C GLN A 192 -17.32 6.87 -5.84
N LEU A 193 -15.99 6.91 -5.72
CA LEU A 193 -15.09 7.41 -6.76
C LEU A 193 -15.19 6.60 -8.06
N LEU A 194 -15.49 5.30 -7.96
CA LEU A 194 -15.63 4.40 -9.12
C LEU A 194 -16.84 4.75 -10.02
N LYS A 195 -17.82 5.50 -9.50
CA LYS A 195 -19.04 5.88 -10.23
C LYS A 195 -18.93 7.25 -10.90
N LEU A 196 -17.89 8.03 -10.57
CA LEU A 196 -17.70 9.36 -11.13
C LEU A 196 -17.38 9.28 -12.62
N GLN A 197 -17.91 10.23 -13.37
CA GLN A 197 -17.75 10.29 -14.82
C GLN A 197 -17.66 11.74 -15.28
N ALA A 198 -16.64 12.05 -16.07
CA ALA A 198 -16.54 13.31 -16.79
C ALA A 198 -15.86 13.08 -18.15
N ASN A 199 -16.24 13.89 -19.14
CA ASN A 199 -15.57 13.87 -20.43
C ASN A 199 -14.14 14.41 -20.30
N ALA A 200 -13.24 13.95 -21.16
CA ALA A 200 -11.89 14.48 -21.21
C ALA A 200 -11.95 15.99 -21.52
N PRO A 201 -11.25 16.83 -20.73
CA PRO A 201 -11.22 18.27 -20.93
C PRO A 201 -10.44 18.64 -22.20
N GLN A 202 -10.60 19.90 -22.61
CA GLN A 202 -9.69 20.50 -23.57
C GLN A 202 -8.32 20.68 -22.92
N VAL A 203 -7.27 20.37 -23.68
CA VAL A 203 -5.87 20.38 -23.21
C VAL A 203 -5.08 21.35 -24.07
N GLU A 204 -4.28 22.18 -23.40
CA GLU A 204 -3.34 23.11 -24.00
C GLU A 204 -1.96 22.85 -23.40
N ASP A 205 -0.93 22.72 -24.25
CA ASP A 205 0.45 22.62 -23.79
C ASP A 205 1.01 24.02 -23.60
N LEU A 206 1.55 24.29 -22.41
CA LEU A 206 2.12 25.59 -22.04
C LEU A 206 3.62 25.66 -22.31
N LEU A 207 4.35 24.63 -21.86
CA LEU A 207 5.81 24.59 -21.93
C LEU A 207 6.31 23.15 -22.05
N TRP A 208 7.39 22.97 -22.81
CA TRP A 208 8.19 21.76 -22.81
C TRP A 208 9.60 22.11 -22.35
N SER A 209 10.12 21.35 -21.40
CA SER A 209 11.46 21.54 -20.86
C SER A 209 12.16 20.19 -20.69
N GLY A 210 13.50 20.20 -20.69
CA GLY A 210 14.35 19.03 -20.57
C GLY A 210 14.71 18.46 -21.94
N HIS A 211 14.90 17.15 -21.99
CA HIS A 211 15.32 16.48 -23.22
C HIS A 211 14.86 15.02 -23.27
N LEU A 212 14.74 14.48 -24.49
CA LEU A 212 14.40 13.09 -24.72
C LEU A 212 15.46 12.42 -25.60
N ASP A 213 16.02 11.32 -25.11
CA ASP A 213 16.88 10.45 -25.88
C ASP A 213 16.04 9.43 -26.70
N ALA A 214 16.61 8.97 -27.81
CA ALA A 214 15.92 8.06 -28.73
C ALA A 214 15.88 6.64 -28.17
N TYR A 215 14.78 5.92 -28.33
CA TYR A 215 14.65 4.53 -27.90
C TYR A 215 15.61 3.58 -28.63
N ASP A 216 16.25 2.66 -27.91
CA ASP A 216 17.03 1.56 -28.49
C ASP A 216 16.11 0.38 -28.86
N GLU A 217 15.83 0.26 -30.16
CA GLU A 217 14.99 -0.82 -30.73
C GLU A 217 15.53 -2.23 -30.43
N SER A 218 16.81 -2.37 -30.08
CA SER A 218 17.36 -3.67 -29.73
C SER A 218 16.70 -4.26 -28.46
N PHE A 219 16.04 -3.44 -27.64
CA PHE A 219 15.27 -3.92 -26.49
C PHE A 219 13.97 -4.64 -26.88
N GLU A 220 13.35 -4.33 -28.02
CA GLU A 220 12.16 -5.05 -28.52
C GLU A 220 12.48 -6.51 -28.88
N ARG A 221 13.75 -6.83 -29.15
CA ARG A 221 14.23 -8.19 -29.46
C ARG A 221 14.67 -8.96 -28.22
N THR A 222 14.61 -8.36 -27.04
CA THR A 222 14.93 -9.02 -25.77
C THR A 222 13.88 -10.10 -25.48
N SER A 223 14.34 -11.27 -25.08
CA SER A 223 13.49 -12.44 -24.78
C SER A 223 14.06 -13.20 -23.60
N THR A 224 13.30 -14.14 -23.02
CA THR A 224 13.80 -14.91 -21.87
C THR A 224 15.01 -15.78 -22.20
N ASN A 225 15.18 -16.14 -23.48
CA ASN A 225 16.35 -16.88 -23.98
C ASN A 225 17.57 -16.00 -24.25
N LYS A 226 17.36 -14.69 -24.46
CA LYS A 226 18.42 -13.69 -24.69
C LYS A 226 18.16 -12.48 -23.79
N PRO A 227 18.23 -12.65 -22.46
CA PRO A 227 18.02 -11.55 -21.53
C PRO A 227 19.19 -10.57 -21.61
N LYS A 228 18.93 -9.31 -21.26
CA LYS A 228 19.97 -8.28 -21.09
C LYS A 228 20.17 -7.98 -19.62
N THR A 229 21.40 -7.94 -19.14
CA THR A 229 21.69 -7.51 -17.76
C THR A 229 21.27 -6.06 -17.55
N LEU A 230 20.53 -5.80 -16.47
CA LEU A 230 20.19 -4.44 -16.06
C LEU A 230 21.45 -3.79 -15.48
N LYS A 231 21.82 -2.63 -15.99
CA LYS A 231 22.99 -1.86 -15.54
C LYS A 231 22.54 -0.79 -14.57
N LYS A 232 23.35 -0.52 -13.56
CA LYS A 232 23.19 0.67 -12.72
C LYS A 232 23.54 1.91 -13.53
N VAL A 233 22.74 2.96 -13.36
CA VAL A 233 22.89 4.23 -14.07
C VAL A 233 23.30 5.28 -13.06
N ASP A 234 24.61 5.35 -12.81
CA ASP A 234 25.17 6.20 -11.75
C ASP A 234 25.50 7.63 -12.24
N ASN A 235 25.47 7.86 -13.55
CA ASN A 235 25.83 9.14 -14.17
C ASN A 235 24.61 10.01 -14.55
N LYS A 236 23.40 9.61 -14.12
CA LYS A 236 22.15 10.32 -14.42
C LYS A 236 21.47 10.78 -13.14
N ILE A 237 21.09 12.05 -13.13
CA ILE A 237 20.40 12.67 -12.00
C ILE A 237 18.88 12.62 -12.23
N PHE A 238 18.15 12.09 -11.26
CA PHE A 238 16.69 12.03 -11.26
C PHE A 238 16.15 13.05 -10.27
N TYR A 239 15.22 13.90 -10.71
CA TYR A 239 14.64 14.95 -9.90
C TYR A 239 13.27 14.54 -9.40
N SER A 240 13.07 14.65 -8.08
CA SER A 240 11.78 14.37 -7.44
C SER A 240 11.12 15.63 -6.87
N VAL A 241 11.23 16.75 -7.60
CA VAL A 241 10.79 18.08 -7.14
C VAL A 241 9.29 18.10 -6.87
N THR A 242 8.90 18.74 -5.77
CA THR A 242 7.51 18.99 -5.38
C THR A 242 6.82 19.96 -6.36
N THR A 243 5.55 20.26 -6.15
CA THR A 243 4.83 21.26 -6.97
C THR A 243 5.24 22.67 -6.58
N LYS A 244 5.49 22.93 -5.29
CA LYS A 244 5.85 24.26 -4.80
C LYS A 244 7.29 24.65 -5.12
N ASP A 245 8.21 23.68 -5.10
CA ASP A 245 9.62 23.93 -5.40
C ASP A 245 9.91 23.97 -6.91
N ASP A 246 8.86 23.96 -7.74
CA ASP A 246 8.98 24.05 -9.18
C ASP A 246 8.95 25.52 -9.66
N PRO A 247 10.09 26.06 -10.17
CA PRO A 247 10.16 27.46 -10.58
C PRO A 247 9.27 27.77 -11.79
N VAL A 248 8.94 26.78 -12.62
CA VAL A 248 8.02 26.97 -13.74
C VAL A 248 6.59 27.12 -13.23
N MET A 249 6.21 26.36 -12.20
CA MET A 249 4.88 26.50 -11.57
C MET A 249 4.73 27.84 -10.87
N GLU A 250 5.79 28.33 -10.21
CA GLU A 250 5.82 29.67 -9.61
C GLU A 250 5.59 30.76 -10.68
N ASN A 251 6.28 30.69 -11.82
CA ASN A 251 6.07 31.62 -12.92
C ASN A 251 4.62 31.58 -13.45
N PHE A 252 4.03 30.39 -13.60
CA PHE A 252 2.63 30.24 -14.00
C PHE A 252 1.62 30.71 -12.96
N LEU A 253 2.00 30.76 -11.68
CA LEU A 253 1.21 31.38 -10.63
C LEU A 253 1.19 32.90 -10.81
N VAL A 254 2.36 33.51 -10.98
CA VAL A 254 2.52 34.96 -11.20
C VAL A 254 1.77 35.42 -12.46
N ASP A 255 1.84 34.63 -13.53
CA ASP A 255 1.17 34.91 -14.81
C ASP A 255 -0.35 34.59 -14.80
N ASP A 256 -0.91 34.15 -13.65
CA ASP A 256 -2.32 33.77 -13.50
C ASP A 256 -2.81 32.79 -14.58
N ILE A 257 -2.00 31.77 -14.90
CA ILE A 257 -2.31 30.80 -15.97
C ILE A 257 -3.37 29.79 -15.50
N GLY A 258 -3.36 29.42 -14.23
CA GLY A 258 -4.16 28.35 -13.64
C GLY A 258 -4.80 28.73 -12.31
N ASP A 259 -5.71 27.88 -11.85
CA ASP A 259 -6.34 27.98 -10.53
C ASP A 259 -5.83 26.89 -9.59
N ILE A 260 -5.49 25.72 -10.15
CA ILE A 260 -4.97 24.57 -9.42
C ILE A 260 -3.67 24.10 -10.07
N TYR A 261 -2.62 23.92 -9.28
CA TYR A 261 -1.28 23.51 -9.70
C TYR A 261 -0.91 22.19 -9.04
N THR A 262 -0.36 21.24 -9.81
CA THR A 262 0.02 19.91 -9.31
C THR A 262 0.94 19.15 -10.30
N THR A 263 1.34 17.94 -9.94
CA THR A 263 2.08 17.00 -10.80
C THR A 263 1.22 15.80 -11.19
N ASP A 264 1.59 15.11 -12.26
CA ASP A 264 0.94 13.88 -12.70
C ASP A 264 1.00 12.75 -11.67
N ILE A 265 2.07 12.65 -10.89
CA ILE A 265 2.22 11.68 -9.79
C ILE A 265 1.13 11.89 -8.73
N ILE A 266 0.88 13.14 -8.33
CA ILE A 266 -0.14 13.47 -7.32
C ILE A 266 -1.54 13.18 -7.87
N LEU A 267 -1.84 13.60 -9.11
CA LEU A 267 -3.12 13.28 -9.74
C LEU A 267 -3.32 11.78 -9.94
N ALA A 268 -2.26 11.03 -10.26
CA ALA A 268 -2.33 9.59 -10.37
C ALA A 268 -2.76 8.96 -9.05
N HIS A 269 -2.19 9.37 -7.91
CA HIS A 269 -2.61 8.88 -6.59
C HIS A 269 -4.09 9.15 -6.30
N LEU A 270 -4.60 10.35 -6.62
CA LEU A 270 -6.02 10.68 -6.47
C LEU A 270 -6.92 9.77 -7.33
N VAL A 271 -6.56 9.59 -8.60
CA VAL A 271 -7.35 8.80 -9.56
C VAL A 271 -7.41 7.33 -9.17
N VAL A 272 -6.31 6.75 -8.68
CA VAL A 272 -6.25 5.33 -8.30
C VAL A 272 -6.38 5.08 -6.80
N ALA A 273 -6.83 6.08 -6.04
CA ALA A 273 -7.21 5.95 -4.64
C ALA A 273 -8.06 4.68 -4.36
N PRO A 274 -9.08 4.31 -5.20
CA PRO A 274 -9.89 3.11 -4.95
C PRO A 274 -9.15 1.78 -5.07
N ARG A 275 -7.96 1.76 -5.68
CA ARG A 275 -7.13 0.56 -5.86
C ARG A 275 -6.00 0.47 -4.84
N SER A 276 -5.73 1.55 -4.12
CA SER A 276 -4.64 1.63 -3.16
C SER A 276 -4.99 0.91 -1.86
N ILE A 277 -4.05 0.10 -1.36
CA ILE A 277 -4.13 -0.63 -0.08
C ILE A 277 -3.19 -0.01 0.96
N TYR A 278 -2.04 0.53 0.57
CA TYR A 278 -1.17 1.28 1.48
C TYR A 278 -1.65 2.71 1.67
N SER A 279 -1.34 3.31 2.82
CA SER A 279 -1.67 4.71 3.10
C SER A 279 -0.79 5.63 2.27
N TRP A 280 -1.34 6.79 1.91
CA TRP A 280 -0.61 7.91 1.32
C TRP A 280 -1.31 9.20 1.72
N ASP A 281 -0.58 10.30 1.64
CA ASP A 281 -1.08 11.64 1.96
C ASP A 281 -0.65 12.67 0.90
N ILE A 282 -1.48 13.69 0.74
CA ILE A 282 -1.25 14.83 -0.17
C ILE A 282 -1.50 16.11 0.64
N VAL A 283 -0.52 17.00 0.63
CA VAL A 283 -0.63 18.33 1.26
C VAL A 283 -1.32 19.26 0.27
N ILE A 284 -2.27 20.06 0.74
CA ILE A 284 -3.02 20.99 -0.10
C ILE A 284 -2.95 22.36 0.55
N GLU A 285 -2.51 23.36 -0.20
CA GLU A 285 -2.50 24.74 0.23
C GLU A 285 -3.38 25.58 -0.67
N LYS A 286 -4.28 26.35 -0.06
CA LYS A 286 -5.14 27.29 -0.77
C LYS A 286 -4.92 28.71 -0.27
N THR A 287 -4.52 29.59 -1.18
CA THR A 287 -4.24 31.00 -0.89
C THR A 287 -4.76 31.87 -2.04
N ASP A 288 -5.58 32.87 -1.72
CA ASP A 288 -6.18 33.80 -2.69
C ASP A 288 -6.89 33.09 -3.86
N GLY A 289 -7.63 32.03 -3.54
CA GLY A 289 -8.33 31.21 -4.53
C GLY A 289 -7.44 30.28 -5.38
N LYS A 290 -6.11 30.34 -5.25
CA LYS A 290 -5.14 29.44 -5.90
C LYS A 290 -4.87 28.23 -5.04
N ILE A 291 -4.79 27.05 -5.66
CA ILE A 291 -4.63 25.77 -4.95
C ILE A 291 -3.37 25.06 -5.44
N PHE A 292 -2.51 24.69 -4.51
CA PHE A 292 -1.38 23.81 -4.74
C PHE A 292 -1.67 22.44 -4.12
N LEU A 293 -1.63 21.38 -4.93
CA LEU A 293 -1.58 20.01 -4.41
C LEU A 293 -0.14 19.54 -4.45
N ASP A 294 0.36 19.15 -3.29
CA ASP A 294 1.76 18.85 -3.08
C ASP A 294 2.02 17.55 -2.32
N LYS A 295 3.25 17.05 -2.42
CA LYS A 295 3.75 15.89 -1.67
C LYS A 295 4.80 16.34 -0.65
N ARG A 296 4.98 15.56 0.43
CA ARG A 296 6.06 15.80 1.39
C ARG A 296 7.38 15.25 0.85
N GLU A 297 8.48 15.96 1.04
CA GLU A 297 9.80 15.53 0.59
C GLU A 297 10.25 14.22 1.25
N ASN A 298 10.06 14.11 2.57
CA ASN A 298 10.47 12.93 3.37
C ASN A 298 9.43 11.80 3.37
N SER A 299 8.67 11.62 2.29
CA SER A 299 7.63 10.59 2.21
C SER A 299 7.93 9.50 1.19
N ASP A 300 7.38 8.31 1.42
CA ASP A 300 7.46 7.17 0.48
C ASP A 300 6.61 7.36 -0.80
N PHE A 301 6.16 8.59 -1.08
CA PHE A 301 5.18 8.88 -2.13
C PHE A 301 5.66 8.52 -3.54
N ASP A 302 6.95 8.69 -3.81
CA ASP A 302 7.58 8.34 -5.09
C ASP A 302 8.03 6.87 -5.16
N LEU A 303 8.04 6.16 -4.03
CA LEU A 303 8.44 4.76 -4.01
C LEU A 303 7.38 3.87 -4.66
N LEU A 304 7.86 2.88 -5.41
CA LEU A 304 6.99 1.96 -6.14
C LEU A 304 6.63 0.76 -5.29
N THR A 305 5.34 0.63 -4.98
CA THR A 305 4.84 -0.52 -4.22
C THR A 305 5.02 -1.83 -5.00
N VAL A 306 5.28 -2.93 -4.28
CA VAL A 306 5.48 -4.26 -4.88
C VAL A 306 4.44 -5.22 -4.31
N SER A 307 3.68 -5.85 -5.20
CA SER A 307 2.65 -6.85 -4.86
C SER A 307 1.61 -6.34 -3.85
N GLU A 308 1.36 -5.02 -3.82
CA GLU A 308 0.44 -4.35 -2.89
C GLU A 308 -0.96 -4.97 -2.92
N THR A 309 -1.49 -5.25 -4.12
CA THR A 309 -2.85 -5.78 -4.32
C THR A 309 -2.87 -7.29 -4.53
N ALA A 310 -1.76 -7.98 -4.24
CA ALA A 310 -1.72 -9.43 -4.26
C ALA A 310 -2.66 -10.02 -3.20
N GLN A 311 -3.07 -11.27 -3.41
CA GLN A 311 -3.89 -12.00 -2.44
C GLN A 311 -3.14 -12.18 -1.10
N GLU A 312 -1.83 -12.40 -1.19
CA GLU A 312 -0.90 -12.49 -0.07
C GLU A 312 0.21 -11.46 -0.34
N PRO A 313 0.03 -10.19 0.09
CA PRO A 313 1.05 -9.16 -0.09
C PRO A 313 2.27 -9.47 0.79
N PRO A 314 3.46 -8.94 0.44
CA PRO A 314 4.65 -9.07 1.28
C PRO A 314 4.38 -8.46 2.66
N VAL A 315 4.88 -9.13 3.70
CA VAL A 315 4.77 -8.70 5.09
C VAL A 315 6.12 -8.85 5.77
N GLU A 316 6.36 -8.03 6.79
CA GLU A 316 7.51 -8.18 7.66
C GLU A 316 7.27 -9.38 8.59
N SER A 317 7.95 -10.48 8.32
CA SER A 317 7.85 -11.70 9.11
C SER A 317 9.10 -12.55 8.95
N GLU A 318 9.41 -13.36 9.95
CA GLU A 318 10.54 -14.32 9.92
C GLU A 318 10.48 -15.34 8.77
N ASP A 319 9.30 -15.51 8.14
CA ASP A 319 9.13 -16.36 6.95
C ASP A 319 9.77 -15.76 5.68
N PHE A 320 10.12 -14.47 5.69
CA PHE A 320 10.72 -13.75 4.57
C PHE A 320 12.11 -13.24 4.93
N ASP A 321 13.03 -13.33 3.97
CA ASP A 321 14.29 -12.60 4.05
C ASP A 321 14.04 -11.09 4.13
N GLU A 322 14.87 -10.36 4.87
CA GLU A 322 14.71 -8.92 5.12
C GLU A 322 14.62 -8.09 3.81
N PHE A 323 15.37 -8.48 2.78
CA PHE A 323 15.34 -7.81 1.48
C PHE A 323 14.02 -8.02 0.70
N ASN A 324 13.11 -8.85 1.21
CA ASN A 324 11.76 -9.04 0.70
C ASN A 324 10.70 -8.33 1.56
N TYR A 325 11.10 -7.52 2.54
CA TYR A 325 10.17 -6.65 3.25
C TYR A 325 9.61 -5.56 2.34
N PRO A 326 8.36 -5.10 2.55
CA PRO A 326 7.71 -4.15 1.65
C PRO A 326 8.54 -2.89 1.36
N GLY A 327 9.18 -2.30 2.38
CA GLY A 327 10.02 -1.12 2.21
C GLY A 327 11.24 -1.39 1.32
N LYS A 328 11.96 -2.49 1.58
CA LYS A 328 13.14 -2.89 0.77
C LYS A 328 12.78 -3.22 -0.68
N LEU A 329 11.66 -3.93 -0.88
CA LEU A 329 11.14 -4.20 -2.22
C LEU A 329 10.76 -2.93 -2.97
N SER A 330 10.26 -1.91 -2.25
CA SER A 330 9.86 -0.64 -2.87
C SER A 330 11.08 0.16 -3.32
N ILE A 331 12.13 0.23 -2.50
CA ILE A 331 13.43 0.82 -2.86
C ILE A 331 14.04 0.11 -4.09
N GLU A 332 14.07 -1.23 -4.06
CA GLU A 332 14.58 -2.02 -5.19
C GLU A 332 13.77 -1.76 -6.48
N ALA A 333 12.44 -1.75 -6.39
CA ALA A 333 11.57 -1.51 -7.54
C ALA A 333 11.75 -0.11 -8.15
N THR A 334 11.94 0.91 -7.31
CA THR A 334 12.23 2.28 -7.76
C THR A 334 13.59 2.35 -8.46
N ALA A 335 14.64 1.76 -7.89
CA ALA A 335 15.96 1.70 -8.51
C ALA A 335 15.94 0.93 -9.85
N ILE A 336 15.18 -0.16 -9.95
CA ILE A 336 14.96 -0.89 -11.21
C ILE A 336 14.31 0.02 -12.26
N ASN A 337 13.32 0.82 -11.87
CA ASN A 337 12.63 1.72 -12.81
C ASN A 337 13.55 2.81 -13.33
N GLN A 338 14.31 3.48 -12.45
CA GLN A 338 15.31 4.48 -12.84
C GLN A 338 16.36 3.91 -13.80
N ASN A 339 16.95 2.76 -13.43
CA ASN A 339 17.96 2.10 -14.26
C ASN A 339 17.39 1.69 -15.63
N PHE A 340 16.21 1.07 -15.64
CA PHE A 340 15.57 0.63 -16.86
C PHE A 340 15.20 1.80 -17.77
N SER A 341 14.67 2.91 -17.22
CA SER A 341 14.20 4.04 -18.01
C SER A 341 15.30 4.67 -18.84
N GLN A 342 16.54 4.69 -18.32
CA GLN A 342 17.70 5.24 -19.03
C GLN A 342 18.40 4.19 -19.89
N GLN A 343 18.48 2.93 -19.43
CA GLN A 343 19.20 1.88 -20.16
C GLN A 343 18.56 1.52 -21.51
N ILE A 344 17.24 1.71 -21.67
CA ILE A 344 16.54 1.44 -22.94
C ILE A 344 16.73 2.52 -24.00
N LEU A 345 17.51 3.56 -23.72
CA LEU A 345 17.73 4.69 -24.60
C LEU A 345 19.09 4.57 -25.31
N GLN A 346 19.19 5.19 -26.49
CA GLN A 346 20.43 5.28 -27.25
C GLN A 346 21.33 6.34 -26.60
N ASN A 347 22.56 5.97 -26.27
CA ASN A 347 23.58 6.93 -25.85
C ASN A 347 24.16 7.66 -27.08
N LYS A 348 23.34 8.52 -27.70
CA LYS A 348 23.63 9.24 -28.95
C LYS A 348 23.17 10.69 -28.83
N PRO A 349 24.02 11.60 -28.32
CA PRO A 349 23.67 13.01 -28.11
C PRO A 349 23.16 13.72 -29.37
N GLU A 350 23.58 13.29 -30.56
CA GLU A 350 23.15 13.84 -31.85
C GLU A 350 21.68 13.53 -32.19
N LYS A 351 21.08 12.52 -31.54
CA LYS A 351 19.67 12.16 -31.68
C LYS A 351 18.80 12.68 -30.53
N ARG A 352 19.41 13.38 -29.58
CA ARG A 352 18.69 13.94 -28.43
C ARG A 352 17.76 15.05 -28.89
N LYS A 353 16.49 14.97 -28.50
CA LYS A 353 15.54 16.07 -28.64
C LYS A 353 15.70 16.99 -27.45
N LYS A 354 15.97 18.26 -27.70
CA LYS A 354 16.12 19.28 -26.67
C LYS A 354 14.94 20.23 -26.73
N PHE A 355 14.46 20.64 -25.56
CA PHE A 355 13.43 21.66 -25.40
C PHE A 355 14.03 22.83 -24.62
N GLU A 356 13.22 23.57 -23.86
CA GLU A 356 13.77 24.51 -22.88
C GLU A 356 14.68 23.79 -21.87
N PRO A 357 15.66 24.49 -21.27
CA PRO A 357 16.54 23.89 -20.26
C PRO A 357 15.75 23.21 -19.15
N ASN A 358 16.28 22.11 -18.59
CA ASN A 358 15.68 21.46 -17.43
C ASN A 358 15.67 22.46 -16.25
N PRO A 359 14.50 22.82 -15.69
CA PRO A 359 14.39 23.84 -14.65
C PRO A 359 15.05 23.44 -13.33
N PHE A 360 15.40 22.17 -13.17
CA PHE A 360 15.94 21.62 -11.92
C PHE A 360 17.43 21.31 -11.99
N PHE A 361 18.03 21.35 -13.19
CA PHE A 361 19.45 21.03 -13.37
C PHE A 361 20.29 22.31 -13.36
N ALA A 362 21.26 22.38 -12.45
CA ALA A 362 22.26 23.44 -12.42
C ALA A 362 23.50 23.01 -13.23
N GLU A 363 24.19 23.97 -13.87
CA GLU A 363 25.40 23.66 -14.65
C GLU A 363 26.55 23.10 -13.78
N ASP A 364 26.51 23.35 -12.47
CA ASP A 364 27.48 22.89 -11.48
C ASP A 364 27.20 21.47 -10.94
N ASP A 365 26.08 20.85 -11.31
CA ASP A 365 25.73 19.49 -10.86
C ASP A 365 26.68 18.43 -11.45
N GLU A 366 27.23 17.55 -10.61
CA GLU A 366 28.09 16.44 -11.04
C GLU A 366 27.27 15.35 -11.76
N GLY A 367 27.11 15.46 -13.08
CA GLY A 367 26.48 14.44 -13.91
C GLY A 367 25.71 15.01 -15.09
N GLU A 368 24.86 14.18 -15.71
CA GLU A 368 23.86 14.67 -16.66
C GLU A 368 22.45 14.44 -16.11
N PRO A 369 21.48 15.31 -16.42
CA PRO A 369 20.10 15.02 -16.10
C PRO A 369 19.67 13.74 -16.85
N ALA A 370 18.82 12.94 -16.19
CA ALA A 370 18.12 11.83 -16.83
C ALA A 370 17.34 12.31 -18.06
N SER A 371 17.16 11.43 -19.05
CA SER A 371 16.31 11.71 -20.22
C SER A 371 14.85 11.79 -19.76
N VAL A 372 14.39 13.01 -19.53
CA VAL A 372 13.02 13.38 -19.16
C VAL A 372 12.69 14.70 -19.84
N ALA A 373 11.51 14.78 -20.44
CA ALA A 373 10.90 16.04 -20.81
C ALA A 373 9.68 16.33 -19.94
N TYR A 374 9.73 17.46 -19.24
CA TYR A 374 8.62 18.00 -18.48
C TYR A 374 7.71 18.77 -19.43
N ARG A 375 6.47 18.31 -19.55
CA ARG A 375 5.42 18.94 -20.34
C ARG A 375 4.39 19.53 -19.38
N TYR A 376 4.33 20.84 -19.34
CA TYR A 376 3.38 21.59 -18.53
C TYR A 376 2.10 21.79 -19.33
N ARG A 377 0.97 21.32 -18.79
CA ARG A 377 -0.30 21.24 -19.53
C ARG A 377 -1.41 21.86 -18.72
N LYS A 378 -2.25 22.63 -19.41
CA LYS A 378 -3.46 23.24 -18.86
C LYS A 378 -4.68 22.44 -19.33
N PHE A 379 -5.48 22.01 -18.37
CA PHE A 379 -6.72 21.27 -18.56
C PHE A 379 -7.90 22.12 -18.13
N LYS A 380 -8.87 22.31 -19.03
CA LYS A 380 -10.08 23.09 -18.74
C LYS A 380 -11.21 22.19 -18.22
N LEU A 381 -11.43 22.18 -16.92
CA LEU A 381 -12.45 21.36 -16.23
C LEU A 381 -13.68 22.20 -15.90
N GLY A 382 -14.49 22.50 -16.92
CA GLY A 382 -15.58 23.49 -16.78
C GLY A 382 -14.98 24.89 -16.66
N ASP A 383 -15.19 25.52 -15.51
CA ASP A 383 -14.65 26.86 -15.21
C ASP A 383 -13.27 26.81 -14.51
N ILE A 384 -12.81 25.62 -14.09
CA ILE A 384 -11.53 25.44 -13.39
C ILE A 384 -10.38 25.23 -14.40
N ARG A 385 -9.29 25.98 -14.23
CA ARG A 385 -8.03 25.83 -14.96
C ARG A 385 -7.03 25.01 -14.15
N LEU A 386 -6.86 23.73 -14.49
CA LEU A 386 -5.91 22.84 -13.85
C LEU A 386 -4.59 22.82 -14.63
N VAL A 387 -3.49 23.18 -13.98
CA VAL A 387 -2.13 23.13 -14.55
C VAL A 387 -1.38 21.94 -13.94
N VAL A 388 -0.81 21.11 -14.81
CA VAL A 388 -0.15 19.85 -14.42
C VAL A 388 1.21 19.76 -15.08
N ARG A 389 2.27 19.49 -14.29
CA ARG A 389 3.55 19.02 -14.82
C ARG A 389 3.44 17.53 -15.10
N THR A 390 3.74 17.13 -16.32
CA THR A 390 3.68 15.75 -16.78
C THR A 390 5.01 15.33 -17.38
N GLU A 391 5.31 14.04 -17.38
CA GLU A 391 6.63 13.54 -17.80
C GLU A 391 6.57 12.61 -19.02
N LEU A 392 7.54 12.79 -19.92
CA LEU A 392 7.85 11.89 -21.02
C LEU A 392 9.29 11.40 -20.86
N HIS A 393 9.56 10.15 -21.23
CA HIS A 393 10.83 9.48 -20.92
C HIS A 393 11.72 9.23 -22.15
N GLY A 394 11.13 9.19 -23.35
CA GLY A 394 11.89 9.15 -24.59
C GLY A 394 11.03 9.31 -25.83
N TRP A 395 11.67 9.18 -26.98
CA TRP A 395 11.00 9.22 -28.29
C TRP A 395 11.44 8.09 -29.22
N THR A 396 10.61 7.74 -30.20
CA THR A 396 10.91 6.74 -31.23
C THR A 396 10.20 7.07 -32.53
N ASN A 397 10.70 6.55 -33.65
CA ASN A 397 10.03 6.67 -34.94
C ASN A 397 9.34 5.36 -35.30
N ARG A 398 8.11 5.47 -35.81
CA ARG A 398 7.39 4.35 -36.42
C ARG A 398 7.02 4.73 -37.84
N GLY A 399 7.87 4.37 -38.78
CA GLY A 399 7.82 4.93 -40.14
C GLY A 399 8.18 6.41 -40.09
N ASP A 400 7.33 7.26 -40.67
CA ASP A 400 7.52 8.72 -40.68
C ASP A 400 6.90 9.44 -39.48
N GLN A 401 6.25 8.70 -38.57
CA GLN A 401 5.64 9.28 -37.38
C GLN A 401 6.59 9.21 -36.18
N GLU A 402 6.84 10.38 -35.61
CA GLU A 402 7.49 10.54 -34.33
C GLU A 402 6.49 10.26 -33.20
N LEU A 403 6.89 9.41 -32.26
CA LEU A 403 6.07 8.98 -31.13
C LEU A 403 6.83 9.22 -29.84
N PHE A 404 6.18 9.89 -28.89
CA PHE A 404 6.69 10.06 -27.53
C PHE A 404 6.20 8.94 -26.62
N PHE A 405 7.01 8.55 -25.65
CA PHE A 405 6.63 7.46 -24.75
C PHE A 405 6.95 7.71 -23.29
N THR A 406 6.14 7.10 -22.44
CA THR A 406 6.46 6.84 -21.04
C THR A 406 7.01 5.43 -20.90
N THR A 407 7.87 5.20 -19.89
CA THR A 407 8.42 3.87 -19.64
C THR A 407 8.44 3.52 -18.17
N TYR A 408 8.18 2.23 -17.89
CA TYR A 408 8.13 1.68 -16.54
C TYR A 408 8.68 0.26 -16.54
N ALA A 409 9.09 -0.25 -15.38
CA ALA A 409 9.59 -1.60 -15.21
C ALA A 409 8.78 -2.36 -14.15
N LEU A 410 8.17 -3.47 -14.56
CA LEU A 410 7.67 -4.49 -13.65
C LEU A 410 8.85 -5.33 -13.15
N ASN A 411 8.83 -5.68 -11.86
CA ASN A 411 9.89 -6.43 -11.20
C ASN A 411 9.38 -7.78 -10.63
N GLU A 412 10.01 -8.88 -11.06
CA GLU A 412 9.87 -10.21 -10.44
C GLU A 412 10.97 -10.38 -9.37
N TRP A 413 10.56 -10.42 -8.11
CA TRP A 413 11.46 -10.59 -6.95
C TRP A 413 11.65 -12.07 -6.61
N ASP A 414 10.55 -12.77 -6.29
CA ASP A 414 10.54 -14.22 -6.11
C ASP A 414 9.24 -14.83 -6.64
N SER A 415 9.36 -15.58 -7.74
CA SER A 415 8.23 -16.24 -8.42
C SER A 415 7.33 -17.09 -7.52
N ARG A 416 7.84 -17.61 -6.40
CA ARG A 416 7.06 -18.43 -5.44
C ARG A 416 6.01 -17.60 -4.70
N PHE A 417 6.31 -16.33 -4.47
CA PHE A 417 5.49 -15.40 -3.71
C PHE A 417 4.87 -14.31 -4.61
N SER A 418 5.49 -14.01 -5.76
CA SER A 418 4.98 -13.07 -6.77
C SER A 418 3.96 -13.72 -7.72
N GLY A 419 2.91 -14.33 -7.16
CA GLY A 419 1.82 -14.91 -7.95
C GLY A 419 2.06 -16.32 -8.51
N GLY A 420 3.16 -16.98 -8.16
CA GLY A 420 3.41 -18.39 -8.48
C GLY A 420 3.85 -18.65 -9.92
N MET A 421 4.18 -17.61 -10.69
CA MET A 421 4.50 -17.73 -12.11
C MET A 421 5.91 -17.25 -12.42
N ASN A 422 6.77 -18.18 -12.83
CA ASN A 422 8.14 -17.90 -13.20
C ASN A 422 8.23 -17.26 -14.60
N TRP A 423 8.66 -16.01 -14.68
CA TRP A 423 8.69 -15.25 -15.93
C TRP A 423 9.64 -15.85 -16.96
N ARG A 424 10.79 -16.40 -16.55
CA ARG A 424 11.75 -17.03 -17.48
C ARG A 424 11.16 -18.20 -18.25
N GLN A 425 10.15 -18.88 -17.71
CA GLN A 425 9.46 -19.98 -18.37
C GLN A 425 8.21 -19.54 -19.15
N LYS A 426 7.57 -18.46 -18.72
CA LYS A 426 6.20 -18.10 -19.15
C LYS A 426 6.11 -16.83 -19.97
N LEU A 427 7.08 -15.93 -19.92
CA LEU A 427 6.96 -14.62 -20.58
C LEU A 427 6.91 -14.72 -22.11
N ASP A 428 7.68 -15.63 -22.71
CA ASP A 428 7.70 -15.82 -24.17
C ASP A 428 6.48 -16.61 -24.68
N SER A 429 5.97 -17.56 -23.90
CA SER A 429 4.86 -18.45 -24.31
C SER A 429 3.47 -17.97 -23.86
N GLN A 430 3.39 -17.24 -22.76
CA GLN A 430 2.16 -16.86 -22.05
C GLN A 430 2.22 -15.41 -21.55
N ARG A 431 2.74 -14.49 -22.37
CA ARG A 431 2.93 -13.07 -22.03
C ARG A 431 1.68 -12.41 -21.42
N SER A 432 0.51 -12.66 -22.02
CA SER A 432 -0.76 -12.12 -21.52
C SER A 432 -1.15 -12.68 -20.14
N ALA A 433 -0.77 -13.91 -19.82
CA ALA A 433 -1.00 -14.49 -18.50
C ALA A 433 -0.07 -13.85 -17.45
N VAL A 434 1.20 -13.61 -17.81
CA VAL A 434 2.17 -12.84 -17.00
C VAL A 434 1.61 -11.47 -16.67
N LEU A 435 1.23 -10.71 -17.70
CA LEU A 435 0.63 -9.39 -17.50
C LEU A 435 -0.66 -9.45 -16.67
N GLY A 436 -1.52 -10.45 -16.89
CA GLY A 436 -2.76 -10.61 -16.11
C GLY A 436 -2.51 -10.85 -14.62
N THR A 437 -1.44 -11.57 -14.27
CA THR A 437 -1.03 -11.76 -12.87
C THR A 437 -0.50 -10.47 -12.27
N GLU A 438 0.27 -9.70 -13.03
CA GLU A 438 0.78 -8.40 -12.60
C GLU A 438 -0.34 -7.36 -12.44
N ILE A 439 -1.35 -7.35 -13.32
CA ILE A 439 -2.54 -6.50 -13.17
C ILE A 439 -3.28 -6.78 -11.86
N LYS A 440 -3.30 -8.04 -11.42
CA LYS A 440 -3.92 -8.43 -10.14
C LYS A 440 -3.05 -8.03 -8.95
N ASN A 441 -1.74 -8.30 -8.99
CA ASN A 441 -0.85 -8.12 -7.85
C ASN A 441 -0.35 -6.68 -7.66
N ASN A 442 -0.29 -5.90 -8.75
CA ASN A 442 0.25 -4.54 -8.80
C ASN A 442 -0.79 -3.57 -9.40
N SER A 443 -2.07 -3.75 -9.06
CA SER A 443 -3.18 -3.02 -9.69
C SER A 443 -3.10 -1.51 -9.49
N CYS A 444 -2.73 -1.07 -8.29
CA CYS A 444 -2.51 0.34 -7.96
C CYS A 444 -1.36 0.93 -8.79
N LYS A 445 -0.17 0.29 -8.73
CA LYS A 445 1.03 0.71 -9.45
C LYS A 445 0.82 0.83 -10.97
N LEU A 446 0.29 -0.23 -11.61
CA LEU A 446 0.02 -0.23 -13.06
C LEU A 446 -0.99 0.85 -13.46
N ALA A 447 -1.99 1.10 -12.60
CA ALA A 447 -2.99 2.11 -12.87
C ALA A 447 -2.45 3.54 -12.68
N LYS A 448 -1.51 3.78 -11.74
CA LYS A 448 -0.75 5.05 -11.65
C LYS A 448 -0.01 5.34 -12.96
N TRP A 449 0.77 4.36 -13.43
CA TRP A 449 1.53 4.50 -14.68
C TRP A 449 0.64 4.75 -15.90
N ALA A 450 -0.51 4.07 -15.97
CA ALA A 450 -1.48 4.31 -17.03
C ALA A 450 -2.07 5.73 -16.96
N ALA A 451 -2.42 6.20 -15.77
CA ALA A 451 -2.94 7.55 -15.56
C ALA A 451 -1.91 8.63 -15.93
N GLN A 452 -0.67 8.52 -15.45
CA GLN A 452 0.45 9.40 -15.81
C GLN A 452 0.65 9.45 -17.33
N SER A 453 0.67 8.29 -17.99
CA SER A 453 0.85 8.21 -19.44
C SER A 453 -0.30 8.87 -20.23
N VAL A 454 -1.53 8.79 -19.71
CA VAL A 454 -2.70 9.48 -20.28
C VAL A 454 -2.61 11.00 -20.06
N LEU A 455 -2.22 11.44 -18.87
CA LEU A 455 -2.05 12.86 -18.52
C LEU A 455 -0.93 13.52 -19.34
N ALA A 456 0.22 12.85 -19.49
CA ALA A 456 1.33 13.30 -20.32
C ALA A 456 1.00 13.37 -21.81
N GLY A 457 -0.07 12.69 -22.25
CA GLY A 457 -0.41 12.58 -23.65
C GLY A 457 0.64 11.81 -24.44
N ALA A 458 1.20 10.76 -23.84
CA ALA A 458 2.16 9.88 -24.49
C ALA A 458 1.49 9.06 -25.59
N ASP A 459 2.20 8.82 -26.69
CA ASP A 459 1.72 7.96 -27.77
C ASP A 459 1.86 6.48 -27.41
N LEU A 460 2.94 6.14 -26.71
CA LEU A 460 3.26 4.80 -26.26
C LEU A 460 3.56 4.77 -24.76
N MET A 461 3.24 3.64 -24.14
CA MET A 461 3.64 3.26 -22.80
C MET A 461 4.44 1.96 -22.90
N LYS A 462 5.73 2.01 -22.55
CA LYS A 462 6.65 0.87 -22.63
C LYS A 462 6.86 0.26 -21.25
N ILE A 463 6.55 -1.03 -21.10
CA ILE A 463 6.74 -1.79 -19.87
C ILE A 463 7.88 -2.80 -20.06
N GLY A 464 8.91 -2.72 -19.22
CA GLY A 464 9.95 -3.73 -19.09
C GLY A 464 9.55 -4.82 -18.11
N TYR A 465 9.93 -6.07 -18.41
CA TYR A 465 9.85 -7.20 -17.49
C TYR A 465 11.25 -7.49 -16.95
N VAL A 466 11.53 -7.03 -15.73
CA VAL A 466 12.81 -7.17 -15.05
C VAL A 466 12.70 -8.22 -13.95
N SER A 467 13.67 -9.11 -13.85
CA SER A 467 13.71 -10.14 -12.81
C SER A 467 15.08 -10.15 -12.15
N ARG A 468 15.15 -10.46 -10.84
CA ARG A 468 16.44 -10.72 -10.18
C ARG A 468 17.18 -11.85 -10.90
N GLN A 469 18.51 -11.80 -10.96
CA GLN A 469 19.31 -12.90 -11.53
C GLN A 469 19.13 -14.18 -10.73
N ALA A 470 19.19 -14.07 -9.40
CA ALA A 470 18.83 -15.10 -8.44
C ALA A 470 17.78 -14.52 -7.46
N PRO A 471 16.74 -15.28 -7.05
CA PRO A 471 15.72 -14.77 -6.13
C PRO A 471 16.28 -14.24 -4.80
N THR A 472 17.43 -14.76 -4.39
CA THR A 472 18.15 -14.42 -3.16
C THR A 472 19.11 -13.23 -3.30
N ASN A 473 19.29 -12.69 -4.52
CA ASN A 473 20.19 -11.56 -4.75
C ASN A 473 19.37 -10.34 -5.24
N PRO A 474 19.10 -9.34 -4.38
CA PRO A 474 18.35 -8.14 -4.74
C PRO A 474 19.17 -7.09 -5.51
N LEU A 475 20.47 -7.31 -5.74
CA LEU A 475 21.36 -6.31 -6.33
C LEU A 475 21.60 -6.50 -7.85
N GLU A 476 21.27 -7.68 -8.38
CA GLU A 476 21.54 -8.03 -9.76
C GLU A 476 20.25 -8.40 -10.49
N HIS A 477 19.97 -7.72 -11.60
CA HIS A 477 18.75 -7.92 -12.37
C HIS A 477 19.02 -8.15 -13.85
N VAL A 478 18.03 -8.74 -14.52
CA VAL A 478 18.01 -8.96 -15.96
C VAL A 478 16.68 -8.53 -16.55
N VAL A 479 16.73 -7.84 -17.69
CA VAL A 479 15.60 -7.53 -18.54
C VAL A 479 15.27 -8.77 -19.37
N LEU A 480 14.09 -9.33 -19.14
CA LEU A 480 13.58 -10.52 -19.82
C LEU A 480 12.81 -10.19 -21.11
N GLY A 481 12.26 -8.99 -21.20
CA GLY A 481 11.53 -8.53 -22.37
C GLY A 481 10.94 -7.14 -22.16
N THR A 482 10.48 -6.53 -23.24
CA THR A 482 9.75 -5.26 -23.23
C THR A 482 8.43 -5.39 -23.98
N GLN A 483 7.45 -4.57 -23.60
CA GLN A 483 6.15 -4.54 -24.27
C GLN A 483 5.67 -3.10 -24.39
N SER A 484 5.21 -2.73 -25.58
CA SER A 484 4.67 -1.40 -25.87
C SER A 484 3.15 -1.45 -25.95
N PHE A 485 2.48 -0.47 -25.35
CA PHE A 485 1.04 -0.29 -25.41
C PHE A 485 0.70 1.15 -25.81
N LYS A 486 -0.51 1.39 -26.31
CA LYS A 486 -1.08 2.74 -26.30
C LYS A 486 -1.70 3.00 -24.92
N PRO A 487 -1.44 4.14 -24.26
CA PRO A 487 -1.94 4.38 -22.90
C PRO A 487 -3.45 4.21 -22.72
N LYS A 488 -4.27 4.72 -23.65
CA LYS A 488 -5.74 4.60 -23.60
C LYS A 488 -6.25 3.17 -23.80
N GLU A 489 -5.56 2.37 -24.61
CA GLU A 489 -5.89 0.96 -24.80
C GLU A 489 -5.50 0.15 -23.56
N PHE A 490 -4.31 0.41 -22.99
CA PHE A 490 -3.86 -0.21 -21.77
C PHE A 490 -4.73 0.13 -20.56
N SER A 491 -5.12 1.39 -20.40
CA SER A 491 -6.02 1.83 -19.32
C SER A 491 -7.35 1.07 -19.37
N THR A 492 -7.91 0.87 -20.57
CA THR A 492 -9.11 0.06 -20.79
C THR A 492 -8.88 -1.41 -20.40
N GLN A 493 -7.73 -2.01 -20.77
CA GLN A 493 -7.39 -3.40 -20.41
C GLN A 493 -7.32 -3.63 -18.90
N ILE A 494 -6.85 -2.64 -18.14
CA ILE A 494 -6.76 -2.70 -16.67
C ILE A 494 -8.02 -2.18 -15.96
N ASN A 495 -9.13 -2.00 -16.69
CA ASN A 495 -10.40 -1.47 -16.18
C ASN A 495 -10.29 -0.06 -15.55
N LEU A 496 -9.38 0.78 -16.07
CA LEU A 496 -9.24 2.19 -15.71
C LEU A 496 -9.80 3.05 -16.86
N ASN A 497 -11.08 3.37 -16.76
CA ASN A 497 -11.78 4.11 -17.80
C ASN A 497 -11.37 5.60 -17.78
N SER A 498 -10.99 6.15 -18.93
CA SER A 498 -10.66 7.57 -19.09
C SER A 498 -11.77 8.52 -18.60
N ILE A 499 -13.04 8.13 -18.74
CA ILE A 499 -14.17 8.94 -18.26
C ILE A 499 -14.20 8.99 -16.72
N ASN A 500 -13.81 7.89 -16.07
CA ASN A 500 -13.71 7.84 -14.61
C ASN A 500 -12.49 8.60 -14.08
N ILE A 501 -11.35 8.53 -14.76
CA ILE A 501 -10.15 9.33 -14.44
C ILE A 501 -10.53 10.80 -14.30
N TRP A 502 -11.15 11.37 -15.34
CA TRP A 502 -11.54 12.78 -15.33
C TRP A 502 -12.69 13.07 -14.37
N GLY A 503 -13.59 12.11 -14.13
CA GLY A 503 -14.64 12.24 -13.12
C GLY A 503 -14.08 12.43 -11.71
N ILE A 504 -13.06 11.66 -11.34
CA ILE A 504 -12.38 11.76 -10.04
C ILE A 504 -11.62 13.08 -9.93
N ILE A 505 -10.80 13.42 -10.94
CA ILE A 505 -10.03 14.68 -10.95
C ILE A 505 -10.97 15.88 -10.82
N LYS A 506 -12.03 15.93 -11.64
CA LYS A 506 -13.00 17.03 -11.63
C LYS A 506 -13.67 17.19 -10.27
N MET A 507 -14.07 16.08 -9.64
CA MET A 507 -14.70 16.10 -8.32
C MET A 507 -13.76 16.71 -7.27
N PHE A 508 -12.49 16.28 -7.23
CA PHE A 508 -11.53 16.84 -6.28
C PHE A 508 -11.24 18.31 -6.55
N CYS A 509 -11.07 18.72 -7.82
CA CYS A 509 -10.88 20.12 -8.18
C CYS A 509 -12.06 20.98 -7.72
N GLU A 510 -13.31 20.59 -8.04
CA GLU A 510 -14.51 21.33 -7.62
C GLU A 510 -14.69 21.38 -6.11
N LEU A 511 -14.31 20.31 -5.41
CA LEU A 511 -14.39 20.25 -3.96
C LEU A 511 -13.40 21.21 -3.30
N LEU A 512 -12.14 21.19 -3.74
CA LEU A 512 -11.08 22.04 -3.20
C LEU A 512 -11.32 23.52 -3.53
N SER A 513 -11.83 23.83 -4.72
CA SER A 513 -12.22 25.21 -5.08
C SER A 513 -13.25 25.81 -4.13
N LYS A 514 -14.16 25.00 -3.56
CA LYS A 514 -15.20 25.44 -2.63
C LYS A 514 -14.74 25.59 -1.17
N LYS A 515 -13.56 25.08 -0.81
CA LYS A 515 -13.04 25.20 0.56
C LYS A 515 -12.54 26.62 0.82
N GLU A 516 -12.45 27.01 2.08
CA GLU A 516 -11.87 28.31 2.45
C GLU A 516 -10.34 28.27 2.28
N ASP A 517 -9.71 29.43 2.22
CA ASP A 517 -8.25 29.54 2.17
C ASP A 517 -7.64 28.93 3.46
N GLY A 518 -6.53 28.22 3.30
CA GLY A 518 -5.89 27.50 4.39
C GLY A 518 -5.12 26.28 3.94
N LYS A 519 -4.61 25.52 4.92
CA LYS A 519 -3.82 24.30 4.72
C LYS A 519 -4.66 23.07 5.03
N TYR A 520 -4.55 22.08 4.17
CA TYR A 520 -5.29 20.83 4.26
C TYR A 520 -4.38 19.63 3.98
N VAL A 521 -4.77 18.47 4.48
CA VAL A 521 -4.09 17.20 4.21
C VAL A 521 -5.13 16.16 3.84
N LEU A 522 -4.98 15.56 2.66
CA LEU A 522 -5.79 14.45 2.21
C LEU A 522 -5.08 13.15 2.55
N ILE A 523 -5.66 12.33 3.44
CA ILE A 523 -5.06 11.06 3.89
C ILE A 523 -5.95 9.90 3.47
N LYS A 524 -5.33 8.90 2.83
CA LYS A 524 -5.97 7.62 2.58
C LYS A 524 -5.76 6.67 3.75
N ASP A 525 -6.85 6.12 4.30
CA ASP A 525 -6.77 5.24 5.47
C ASP A 525 -6.08 3.89 5.13
N PRO A 526 -5.13 3.41 5.95
CA PRO A 526 -4.41 2.16 5.72
C PRO A 526 -5.27 0.89 5.89
N ASN A 527 -6.35 0.97 6.67
CA ASN A 527 -7.13 -0.19 7.11
C ASN A 527 -8.61 -0.11 6.70
N LYS A 528 -9.11 1.09 6.40
CA LYS A 528 -10.46 1.35 5.89
C LYS A 528 -10.41 1.84 4.44
N SER A 529 -11.45 1.55 3.66
CA SER A 529 -11.58 2.02 2.28
C SER A 529 -12.10 3.46 2.21
N THR A 530 -11.44 4.37 2.93
CA THR A 530 -11.86 5.77 3.07
C THR A 530 -10.69 6.72 2.85
N VAL A 531 -10.97 7.89 2.30
CA VAL A 531 -10.03 9.02 2.24
C VAL A 531 -10.63 10.17 3.02
N ARG A 532 -9.83 10.83 3.87
CA ARG A 532 -10.27 11.96 4.71
C ARG A 532 -9.49 13.20 4.35
N LEU A 533 -10.20 14.32 4.24
CA LEU A 533 -9.61 15.65 4.11
C LEU A 533 -9.60 16.30 5.49
N TYR A 534 -8.42 16.64 5.98
CA TYR A 534 -8.20 17.35 7.23
C TYR A 534 -7.88 18.81 6.94
N SER A 535 -8.44 19.73 7.71
CA SER A 535 -7.91 21.09 7.85
C SER A 535 -6.89 21.06 8.98
N VAL A 536 -5.73 21.65 8.71
CA VAL A 536 -4.58 21.63 9.62
C VAL A 536 -4.08 23.06 9.88
N PRO A 537 -3.44 23.32 11.02
CA PRO A 537 -2.76 24.59 11.27
C PRO A 537 -1.76 24.93 10.15
N LEU A 538 -1.57 26.22 9.87
CA LEU A 538 -0.71 26.68 8.76
C LEU A 538 0.76 26.25 8.95
N ASP A 539 1.22 26.22 10.19
CA ASP A 539 2.56 25.82 10.64
C ASP A 539 2.80 24.30 10.56
N THR A 540 1.78 23.49 10.27
CA THR A 540 1.93 22.04 10.10
C THR A 540 2.94 21.74 8.99
N PHE A 541 3.98 20.95 9.28
CA PHE A 541 5.12 20.62 8.40
C PHE A 541 6.18 21.71 8.20
N GLU A 542 6.04 22.93 8.74
CA GLU A 542 7.09 23.96 8.62
C GLU A 542 8.29 23.73 9.56
N SER A 543 8.15 22.85 10.55
CA SER A 543 9.21 22.52 11.51
C SER A 543 10.15 21.41 11.04
N GLU A 544 9.75 20.58 10.08
CA GLU A 544 10.57 19.47 9.59
C GLU A 544 11.74 19.96 8.71
N ASP A 545 11.61 21.14 8.08
CA ASP A 545 12.61 21.72 7.17
C ASP A 545 13.84 22.31 7.89
N LYS A 546 13.83 22.42 9.23
CA LYS A 546 14.93 23.05 9.99
C LYS A 546 15.90 22.07 10.65
N ASP A 547 15.55 20.80 10.72
CA ASP A 547 16.37 19.78 11.38
C ASP A 547 17.28 19.02 10.40
N SER A 548 17.08 19.16 9.08
CA SER A 548 17.89 18.48 8.04
C SER A 548 19.23 19.15 7.70
N ASP A 549 19.42 20.41 8.09
CA ASP A 549 20.60 21.20 7.68
C ASP A 549 21.83 21.08 8.60
N ASN A 550 21.76 20.27 9.67
CA ASN A 550 22.80 20.24 10.72
C ASN A 550 23.63 18.95 10.84
N GLU A 551 23.48 17.94 9.98
CA GLU A 551 24.20 16.65 10.15
C GLU A 551 25.29 16.31 9.12
N ASN A 552 25.70 17.21 8.21
CA ASN A 552 26.77 16.91 7.25
C ASN A 552 27.94 17.90 7.26
N ASN A 553 28.57 18.13 8.42
CA ASN A 553 29.91 18.72 8.43
C ASN A 553 30.76 18.30 9.64
N SER A 554 31.15 17.02 9.70
CA SER A 554 32.36 16.60 10.40
C SER A 554 33.26 15.83 9.44
N GLY A 555 33.99 16.58 8.62
CA GLY A 555 35.12 16.04 7.86
C GLY A 555 36.26 15.69 8.81
N ASP A 556 36.61 14.41 8.87
CA ASP A 556 37.90 13.94 9.39
C ASP A 556 39.01 14.63 8.59
N LYS A 557 39.78 15.47 9.28
CA LYS A 557 41.12 15.85 8.85
C LYS A 557 42.07 14.88 9.55
N ASP A 558 42.52 13.88 8.82
CA ASP A 558 43.73 13.14 9.18
C ASP A 558 44.93 14.05 8.95
N ASP A 559 45.47 14.58 10.05
CA ASP A 559 46.80 15.17 10.10
C ASP A 559 47.82 14.00 10.18
N ASP A 560 48.41 13.64 9.04
CA ASP A 560 49.64 12.84 8.98
C ASP A 560 50.84 13.80 8.91
N ASP A 561 51.46 14.07 10.06
CA ASP A 561 52.85 14.52 10.17
C ASP A 561 53.53 13.79 11.36
N ASP A 562 54.76 13.33 11.12
CA ASP A 562 55.80 12.83 12.05
C ASP A 562 55.74 11.38 12.61
N MET A 563 56.35 10.43 11.88
CA MET A 563 57.67 9.81 12.20
C MET A 563 57.98 8.57 11.35
#